data_AF-A0A1C6K109-F1
#
_entry.id   AF-A0A1C6K109-F1
#
_cell.length_a   1.000
_cell.length_b   1.000
_cell.length_c   1.000
_cell.angle_alpha   90.00
_cell.angle_beta   90.00
_cell.angle_gamma   90.00
#
_symmetry.space_group_name_H-M   'P 1'
#
loop_
_entity.id
_entity.type
_entity.pdbx_description
1 polymer ?
#
loop_
_entity_poly.entity_id
_entity_poly.type
_entity_poly.pdbx_seq_one_letter_code
_entity_poly.pdbx_strand_id
1 'polypeptide(L)'
;MNESRESKNAEQLEELLLLTEEIQAELEQKDQLIVELNTQLNESLTLNEKLNKKNRALNIQSLKNDLKMADRALRIEKEKLRSANVTIEDCQDKIRCLTQERDYARTHQKIVEIPVEKPVLYEKCEACDRAVYQNAKTKYETQKERLAGQYKAKTVMFQTTLFLLAWYSLISTLFQAIQSDVFLSDCKSFFNDLASFIQTFVGWTIDAGHSAAQISTKIPNAFIAGMVYWLLLILIVGICMAGTGMLAILIEIKVIELYKKNCWDVITLLMILTSVAIVIYFGESIKKVLSVNLLLLFVLSQGAYVGIRCYLKVWLEKRPY
;
A
#
# COMPACT_ATOMS: atom_id res chain seq x y z
N MET A 1 64.52 -75.94 -45.28
CA MET A 1 64.22 -74.49 -45.17
C MET A 1 62.80 -74.14 -45.65
N ASN A 2 61.96 -75.11 -46.09
CA ASN A 2 60.55 -74.88 -46.45
C ASN A 2 59.58 -75.14 -45.29
N GLU A 3 59.77 -76.20 -44.49
CA GLU A 3 58.87 -76.56 -43.38
C GLU A 3 58.75 -75.49 -42.27
N SER A 4 59.84 -74.81 -41.92
CA SER A 4 59.81 -73.75 -40.88
C SER A 4 59.05 -72.48 -41.34
N ARG A 5 58.92 -72.28 -42.66
CA ARG A 5 58.19 -71.15 -43.23
C ARG A 5 56.68 -71.43 -43.31
N GLU A 6 56.30 -72.67 -43.60
CA GLU A 6 54.88 -73.08 -43.61
C GLU A 6 54.28 -73.15 -42.20
N SER A 7 55.02 -73.66 -41.22
CA SER A 7 54.57 -73.67 -39.82
C SER A 7 54.30 -72.27 -39.27
N LYS A 8 55.15 -71.29 -39.58
CA LYS A 8 54.98 -69.90 -39.14
C LYS A 8 53.80 -69.21 -39.84
N ASN A 9 53.57 -69.52 -41.11
CA ASN A 9 52.42 -69.00 -41.85
C ASN A 9 51.10 -69.61 -41.36
N ALA A 10 51.09 -70.89 -40.96
CA ALA A 10 49.91 -71.55 -40.40
C ALA A 10 49.52 -70.98 -39.03
N GLU A 11 50.49 -70.72 -38.16
CA GLU A 11 50.27 -70.12 -36.84
C GLU A 11 49.71 -68.69 -36.95
N GLN A 12 50.23 -67.88 -37.89
CA GLN A 12 49.67 -66.55 -38.17
C GLN A 12 48.26 -66.58 -38.76
N LEU A 13 47.92 -67.62 -39.54
CA LEU A 13 46.58 -67.79 -40.09
C LEU A 13 45.57 -68.15 -39.00
N GLU A 14 45.96 -69.00 -38.05
CA GLU A 14 45.11 -69.40 -36.93
C GLU A 14 44.86 -68.24 -35.96
N GLU A 15 45.88 -67.42 -35.67
CA GLU A 15 45.73 -66.19 -34.87
C GLU A 15 44.82 -65.15 -35.55
N LEU A 16 44.93 -64.99 -36.87
CA LEU A 16 44.05 -64.12 -37.65
C LEU A 16 42.60 -64.63 -37.67
N LEU A 17 42.39 -65.94 -37.73
CA LEU A 17 41.05 -66.54 -37.68
C LEU A 17 40.39 -66.30 -36.32
N LEU A 18 41.13 -66.54 -35.23
CA LEU A 18 40.62 -66.35 -33.87
C LEU A 18 40.29 -64.88 -33.59
N LEU A 19 41.13 -63.94 -34.04
CA LEU A 19 40.85 -62.50 -33.94
C LEU A 19 39.61 -62.09 -34.75
N THR A 20 39.43 -62.69 -35.94
CA THR A 20 38.26 -62.40 -36.78
C THR A 20 36.97 -62.92 -36.13
N GLU A 21 37.00 -64.10 -35.50
CA GLU A 21 35.86 -64.64 -34.75
C GLU A 21 35.52 -63.78 -33.53
N GLU A 22 36.51 -63.30 -32.77
CA GLU A 22 36.30 -62.40 -31.63
C GLU A 22 35.67 -61.07 -32.07
N ILE A 23 36.19 -60.46 -33.14
CA ILE A 23 35.63 -59.22 -33.71
C ILE A 23 34.20 -59.43 -34.18
N GLN A 24 33.89 -60.58 -34.80
CA GLN A 24 32.55 -60.89 -35.29
C GLN A 24 31.56 -61.10 -34.14
N ALA A 25 31.97 -61.78 -33.07
CA ALA A 25 31.15 -61.93 -31.86
C ALA A 25 30.89 -60.59 -31.16
N GLU A 26 31.90 -59.71 -31.07
CA GLU A 26 31.73 -58.37 -30.48
C GLU A 26 30.79 -57.50 -31.34
N LEU A 27 30.86 -57.64 -32.68
CA LEU A 27 29.97 -56.95 -33.61
C LEU A 27 28.52 -57.40 -33.44
N GLU A 28 28.26 -58.71 -33.36
CA GLU A 28 26.91 -59.24 -33.13
C GLU A 28 26.35 -58.78 -31.77
N GLN A 29 27.17 -58.75 -30.72
CA GLN A 29 26.75 -58.25 -29.41
C GLN A 29 26.38 -56.76 -29.46
N LYS A 30 27.17 -55.94 -30.16
CA LYS A 30 26.88 -54.51 -30.36
C LYS A 30 25.59 -54.30 -31.15
N ASP A 31 25.36 -55.09 -32.20
CA ASP A 31 24.14 -55.00 -33.00
C ASP A 31 22.89 -55.35 -32.17
N GLN A 32 22.96 -56.38 -31.32
CA GLN A 32 21.86 -56.71 -30.40
C GLN A 32 21.58 -55.58 -29.40
N LEU A 33 22.63 -54.98 -28.83
CA LEU A 33 22.49 -53.84 -27.92
C LEU A 33 21.88 -52.61 -28.61
N ILE A 34 22.24 -52.35 -29.88
CA ILE A 34 21.67 -51.27 -30.68
C ILE A 34 20.17 -51.48 -30.90
N VAL A 35 19.74 -52.71 -31.18
CA VAL A 35 18.32 -53.04 -31.38
C VAL A 35 17.53 -52.86 -30.07
N GLU A 36 18.06 -53.32 -28.95
CA GLU A 36 17.42 -53.17 -27.64
C GLU A 36 17.29 -51.69 -27.26
N LEU A 37 18.36 -50.92 -27.43
CA LEU A 37 18.36 -49.48 -27.10
C LEU A 37 17.38 -48.70 -27.99
N ASN A 38 17.31 -49.03 -29.29
CA ASN A 38 16.32 -48.43 -30.20
C ASN A 38 14.88 -48.78 -29.81
N THR A 39 14.64 -49.99 -29.33
CA THR A 39 13.32 -50.43 -28.86
C THR A 39 12.91 -49.62 -27.62
N GLN A 40 13.79 -49.55 -26.61
CA GLN A 40 13.54 -48.76 -25.40
C GLN A 40 13.35 -47.27 -25.69
N LEU A 41 14.11 -46.71 -26.63
CA LEU A 41 13.95 -45.32 -27.06
C LEU A 41 12.57 -45.07 -27.68
N ASN A 42 12.11 -45.96 -28.55
CA ASN A 42 10.78 -45.86 -29.16
C ASN A 42 9.64 -45.98 -28.15
N GLU A 43 9.77 -46.87 -27.16
CA GLU A 43 8.81 -47.00 -26.07
C GLU A 43 8.74 -45.73 -25.21
N SER A 44 9.90 -45.19 -24.84
CA SER A 44 10.02 -43.95 -24.07
C SER A 44 9.41 -42.75 -24.81
N LEU A 45 9.69 -42.63 -26.11
CA LEU A 45 9.13 -41.58 -26.97
C LEU A 45 7.60 -41.69 -27.03
N THR A 46 7.07 -42.90 -27.21
CA THR A 46 5.62 -43.14 -27.24
C THR A 46 4.95 -42.81 -25.90
N LEU A 47 5.59 -43.15 -24.78
CA LEU A 47 5.07 -42.84 -23.45
C LEU A 47 5.05 -41.33 -23.19
N ASN A 48 6.11 -40.63 -23.59
CA ASN A 48 6.21 -39.18 -23.46
C ASN A 48 5.11 -38.46 -24.26
N GLU A 49 4.88 -38.88 -25.50
CA GLU A 49 3.78 -38.33 -26.30
C GLU A 49 2.41 -38.53 -25.64
N LYS A 50 2.14 -39.72 -25.09
CA LYS A 50 0.88 -40.01 -24.37
C LYS A 50 0.74 -39.14 -23.13
N LEU A 51 1.81 -38.98 -22.36
CA LEU A 51 1.82 -38.14 -21.16
C LEU A 51 1.58 -36.67 -21.50
N ASN A 52 2.24 -36.15 -22.54
CA ASN A 52 2.05 -34.78 -23.03
C ASN A 52 0.61 -34.53 -23.49
N LYS A 53 -0.01 -35.47 -24.23
CA LYS A 53 -1.42 -35.38 -24.63
C LYS A 53 -2.36 -35.38 -23.42
N LYS A 54 -2.13 -36.24 -22.42
CA LYS A 54 -2.93 -36.28 -21.17
C LYS A 54 -2.79 -34.99 -20.35
N ASN A 55 -1.57 -34.48 -20.19
CA ASN A 55 -1.31 -33.23 -19.46
C ASN A 55 -2.01 -32.04 -20.12
N ARG A 56 -1.97 -31.94 -21.45
CA ARG A 56 -2.71 -30.90 -22.19
C ARG A 56 -4.22 -31.01 -21.96
N ALA A 57 -4.78 -32.22 -22.02
CA ALA A 57 -6.20 -32.44 -21.78
C ALA A 57 -6.63 -32.07 -20.35
N LEU A 58 -5.85 -32.47 -19.34
CA LEU A 58 -6.10 -32.14 -17.94
C LEU A 58 -6.05 -30.63 -17.68
N ASN A 59 -5.03 -29.95 -18.23
CA ASN A 59 -4.90 -28.49 -18.09
C ASN A 59 -6.07 -27.75 -18.75
N ILE A 60 -6.48 -28.16 -19.95
CA ILE A 60 -7.64 -27.56 -20.63
C ILE A 60 -8.92 -27.79 -19.82
N GLN A 61 -9.10 -28.98 -19.22
CA GLN A 61 -10.27 -29.29 -18.42
C GLN A 61 -10.31 -28.50 -17.10
N SER A 62 -9.18 -28.36 -16.42
CA SER A 62 -9.06 -27.52 -15.22
C SER A 62 -9.41 -26.07 -15.54
N LEU A 63 -8.77 -25.52 -16.59
CA LEU A 63 -8.99 -24.14 -17.00
C LEU A 63 -10.47 -23.87 -17.38
N LYS A 64 -11.12 -24.84 -18.03
CA LYS A 64 -12.56 -24.76 -18.37
C LYS A 64 -13.44 -24.74 -17.13
N ASN A 65 -13.11 -25.53 -16.11
CA ASN A 65 -13.84 -25.55 -14.85
C ASN A 65 -13.67 -24.24 -14.07
N ASP A 66 -12.43 -23.73 -14.01
CA ASP A 66 -12.12 -22.46 -13.34
C ASP A 66 -12.84 -21.29 -14.03
N LEU A 67 -12.85 -21.27 -15.36
CA LEU A 67 -13.59 -20.26 -16.14
C LEU A 67 -15.10 -20.33 -15.86
N LYS A 68 -15.66 -21.54 -15.73
CA LYS A 68 -17.09 -21.73 -15.40
C LYS A 68 -17.41 -21.25 -13.98
N MET A 69 -16.50 -21.44 -13.03
CA MET A 69 -16.68 -20.95 -11.66
C MET A 69 -16.57 -19.41 -11.60
N ALA A 70 -15.62 -18.83 -12.35
CA ALA A 70 -15.48 -17.38 -12.46
C ALA A 70 -16.73 -16.72 -13.11
N ASP A 71 -17.28 -17.31 -14.19
CA ASP A 71 -18.51 -16.79 -14.82
C ASP A 71 -19.70 -16.80 -13.83
N ARG A 72 -19.83 -17.85 -13.03
CA ARG A 72 -20.88 -17.94 -11.99
C ARG A 72 -20.69 -16.87 -10.91
N ALA A 73 -19.47 -16.70 -10.41
CA ALA A 73 -19.18 -15.67 -9.41
C ALA A 73 -19.48 -14.26 -9.96
N LEU A 74 -19.12 -13.99 -11.21
CA LEU A 74 -19.39 -12.72 -11.88
C LEU A 74 -20.90 -12.47 -12.05
N ARG A 75 -21.69 -13.51 -12.38
CA ARG A 75 -23.16 -13.39 -12.45
C ARG A 75 -23.77 -13.06 -11.09
N ILE A 76 -23.32 -13.71 -10.03
CA ILE A 76 -23.79 -13.46 -8.66
C ILE A 76 -23.49 -12.02 -8.24
N GLU A 77 -22.27 -11.53 -8.47
CA GLU A 77 -21.90 -10.15 -8.16
C GLU A 77 -22.69 -9.14 -9.01
N LYS A 78 -22.96 -9.44 -10.29
CA LYS A 78 -23.81 -8.61 -11.14
C LYS A 78 -25.26 -8.55 -10.64
N GLU A 79 -25.81 -9.65 -10.14
CA GLU A 79 -27.15 -9.68 -9.54
C GLU A 79 -27.19 -8.89 -8.23
N LYS A 80 -26.18 -9.04 -7.35
CA LYS A 80 -26.05 -8.22 -6.14
C LYS A 80 -25.95 -6.74 -6.46
N LEU A 81 -25.17 -6.35 -7.46
CA LEU A 81 -25.01 -4.97 -7.89
C LEU A 81 -26.34 -4.40 -8.44
N ARG A 82 -27.10 -5.20 -9.21
CA ARG A 82 -28.45 -4.82 -9.65
C ARG A 82 -29.39 -4.61 -8.46
N SER A 83 -29.38 -5.52 -7.49
CA SER A 83 -30.20 -5.38 -6.27
C SER A 83 -29.82 -4.14 -5.47
N ALA A 84 -28.51 -3.86 -5.32
CA ALA A 84 -28.03 -2.67 -4.63
C ALA A 84 -28.45 -1.38 -5.37
N ASN A 85 -28.37 -1.36 -6.70
CA ASN A 85 -28.81 -0.21 -7.50
C ASN A 85 -30.31 0.08 -7.30
N VAL A 86 -31.17 -0.94 -7.27
CA VAL A 86 -32.60 -0.77 -6.99
C VAL A 86 -32.82 -0.17 -5.59
N THR A 87 -32.07 -0.63 -4.58
CA THR A 87 -32.18 -0.05 -3.21
C THR A 87 -31.67 1.39 -3.12
N ILE A 88 -30.66 1.75 -3.93
CA ILE A 88 -30.15 3.12 -4.00
C ILE A 88 -31.19 4.03 -4.67
N GLU A 89 -31.85 3.56 -5.73
CA GLU A 89 -32.92 4.29 -6.41
C GLU A 89 -34.11 4.55 -5.47
N ASP A 90 -34.56 3.54 -4.72
CA ASP A 90 -35.60 3.68 -3.68
C ASP A 90 -35.20 4.71 -2.59
N CYS A 91 -33.94 4.67 -2.15
CA CYS A 91 -33.41 5.63 -1.18
C CYS A 91 -33.36 7.05 -1.76
N GLN A 92 -32.98 7.21 -3.03
CA GLN A 92 -32.97 8.50 -3.72
C GLN A 92 -34.39 9.07 -3.88
N ASP A 93 -35.37 8.25 -4.23
CA ASP A 93 -36.77 8.65 -4.31
C ASP A 93 -37.31 9.05 -2.92
N LYS A 94 -36.95 8.32 -1.86
CA LYS A 94 -37.31 8.68 -0.49
C LYS A 94 -36.68 10.00 -0.05
N ILE A 95 -35.41 10.25 -0.40
CA ILE A 95 -34.74 11.54 -0.17
C ILE A 95 -35.45 12.65 -0.94
N ARG A 96 -35.90 12.40 -2.18
CA ARG A 96 -36.67 13.38 -2.97
C ARG A 96 -37.99 13.72 -2.30
N CYS A 97 -38.73 12.70 -1.83
CA CYS A 97 -39.98 12.88 -1.09
C CYS A 97 -39.75 13.69 0.21
N LEU A 98 -38.75 13.32 1.02
CA LEU A 98 -38.42 14.05 2.25
C LEU A 98 -37.91 15.48 1.99
N THR A 99 -37.23 15.70 0.86
CA THR A 99 -36.80 17.04 0.45
C THR A 99 -37.99 17.87 0.00
N GLN A 100 -38.95 17.28 -0.71
CA GLN A 100 -40.20 17.93 -1.09
C GLN A 100 -41.06 18.26 0.13
N GLU A 101 -41.16 17.37 1.12
CA GLU A 101 -41.83 17.67 2.40
C GLU A 101 -41.10 18.75 3.18
N ARG A 102 -39.77 18.74 3.21
CA ARG A 102 -38.96 19.82 3.81
C ARG A 102 -39.20 21.14 3.11
N ASP A 103 -39.24 21.16 1.78
CA ASP A 103 -39.45 22.38 1.01
C ASP A 103 -40.90 22.87 1.12
N TYR A 104 -41.89 21.97 1.20
CA TYR A 104 -43.29 22.29 1.51
C TYR A 104 -43.44 22.86 2.93
N ALA A 105 -42.81 22.22 3.92
CA ALA A 105 -42.74 22.74 5.29
C ALA A 105 -41.98 24.07 5.33
N ARG A 106 -40.91 24.24 4.55
CA ARG A 106 -40.17 25.50 4.43
C ARG A 106 -40.98 26.57 3.73
N THR A 107 -41.79 26.29 2.71
CA THR A 107 -42.68 27.28 2.09
C THR A 107 -43.80 27.68 3.04
N HIS A 108 -44.34 26.73 3.81
CA HIS A 108 -45.35 27.03 4.84
C HIS A 108 -44.76 27.67 6.10
N GLN A 109 -43.48 27.46 6.37
CA GLN A 109 -42.73 28.12 7.46
C GLN A 109 -42.20 29.49 7.03
N LYS A 110 -41.95 29.72 5.72
CA LYS A 110 -41.52 31.00 5.14
C LYS A 110 -42.70 31.93 4.83
N ILE A 111 -43.94 31.44 4.86
CA ILE A 111 -45.16 32.29 4.88
C ILE A 111 -45.53 32.74 6.32
N VAL A 112 -44.75 32.34 7.34
CA VAL A 112 -44.79 32.99 8.66
C VAL A 112 -43.44 33.65 8.99
N GLU A 113 -42.70 34.10 7.98
CA GLU A 113 -42.01 35.38 8.14
C GLU A 113 -43.08 36.45 7.96
N ILE A 114 -43.79 36.74 9.05
CA ILE A 114 -44.45 38.04 9.18
C ILE A 114 -43.33 39.06 8.91
N PRO A 115 -43.38 39.83 7.81
CA PRO A 115 -42.59 41.03 7.75
C PRO A 115 -43.11 41.86 8.92
N VAL A 116 -42.31 42.04 9.96
CA VAL A 116 -42.55 43.16 10.89
C VAL A 116 -42.09 44.44 10.18
N GLU A 117 -42.55 44.66 8.96
CA GLU A 117 -42.83 45.98 8.50
C GLU A 117 -44.11 46.34 9.23
N LYS A 118 -43.99 47.06 10.36
CA LYS A 118 -45.14 47.49 11.15
C LYS A 118 -46.18 48.09 10.20
N PRO A 119 -47.30 47.42 9.90
CA PRO A 119 -48.47 48.13 9.47
C PRO A 119 -48.98 48.73 10.76
N VAL A 120 -48.69 50.01 10.94
CA VAL A 120 -49.40 50.84 11.89
C VAL A 120 -50.87 50.80 11.48
N LEU A 121 -51.59 49.81 11.99
CA LEU A 121 -53.05 49.79 12.00
C LEU A 121 -53.50 49.34 13.39
N TYR A 122 -53.03 50.05 14.40
CA TYR A 122 -53.82 50.23 15.60
C TYR A 122 -54.82 51.33 15.28
N GLU A 123 -55.96 50.92 14.73
CA GLU A 123 -57.20 51.63 15.00
C GLU A 123 -57.30 51.73 16.53
N LYS A 124 -57.39 52.97 17.03
CA LYS A 124 -57.34 53.30 18.46
C LYS A 124 -58.36 52.45 19.23
N CYS A 125 -57.90 51.34 19.82
CA CYS A 125 -58.66 50.65 20.84
C CYS A 125 -58.39 51.37 22.16
N GLU A 126 -59.25 52.33 22.49
CA GLU A 126 -59.21 53.13 23.72
C GLU A 126 -59.47 52.32 25.01
N ALA A 127 -59.63 50.99 24.89
CA ALA A 127 -59.92 50.08 25.99
C ALA A 127 -59.02 48.82 26.04
N CYS A 128 -57.92 48.77 25.27
CA CYS A 128 -57.02 47.61 25.34
C CYS A 128 -55.94 47.81 26.42
N ASP A 129 -56.00 46.97 27.45
CA ASP A 129 -55.15 47.06 28.63
C ASP A 129 -53.68 46.79 28.27
N ARG A 130 -52.88 47.86 28.22
CA ARG A 130 -51.47 47.86 27.77
C ARG A 130 -50.61 46.87 28.57
N ALA A 131 -51.03 46.55 29.79
CA ALA A 131 -50.40 45.53 30.64
C ALA A 131 -50.52 44.12 30.06
N VAL A 132 -51.66 43.75 29.48
CA VAL A 132 -51.91 42.42 28.93
C VAL A 132 -51.02 42.16 27.71
N TYR A 133 -50.86 43.15 26.84
CA TYR A 133 -49.99 43.05 25.67
C TYR A 133 -48.51 42.94 26.03
N GLN A 134 -48.02 43.76 26.98
CA GLN A 134 -46.64 43.67 27.44
C GLN A 134 -46.35 42.33 28.10
N ASN A 135 -47.30 41.79 28.87
CA ASN A 135 -47.17 40.49 29.53
C ASN A 135 -47.19 39.32 28.53
N ALA A 136 -47.94 39.44 27.42
CA ALA A 136 -47.91 38.47 26.33
C ALA A 136 -46.58 38.52 25.57
N LYS A 137 -46.05 39.73 25.30
CA LYS A 137 -44.77 39.92 24.63
C LYS A 137 -43.60 39.35 25.45
N THR A 138 -43.53 39.65 26.74
CA THR A 138 -42.47 39.11 27.62
C THR A 138 -42.54 37.59 27.69
N LYS A 139 -43.74 36.99 27.84
CA LYS A 139 -43.91 35.53 27.80
C LYS A 139 -43.37 34.92 26.50
N TYR A 140 -43.62 35.56 25.35
CA TYR A 140 -43.17 35.06 24.06
C TYR A 140 -41.65 35.16 23.91
N GLU A 141 -41.04 36.28 24.31
CA GLU A 141 -39.59 36.45 24.30
C GLU A 141 -38.89 35.47 25.26
N THR A 142 -39.44 35.27 26.47
CA THR A 142 -38.89 34.29 27.42
C THR A 142 -38.98 32.85 26.88
N GLN A 143 -40.07 32.49 26.18
CA GLN A 143 -40.17 31.18 25.53
C GLN A 143 -39.17 31.03 24.40
N LYS A 144 -38.99 32.05 23.56
CA LYS A 144 -38.03 32.05 22.45
C LYS A 144 -36.60 31.86 22.95
N GLU A 145 -36.19 32.57 24.00
CA GLU A 145 -34.86 32.40 24.60
C GLU A 145 -34.69 31.00 25.21
N ARG A 146 -35.73 30.46 25.85
CA ARG A 146 -35.68 29.10 26.42
C ARG A 146 -35.55 28.02 25.34
N LEU A 147 -36.25 28.17 24.21
CA LEU A 147 -36.11 27.27 23.05
C LEU A 147 -34.75 27.42 22.38
N ALA A 148 -34.25 28.64 22.20
CA ALA A 148 -32.92 28.88 21.64
C ALA A 148 -31.80 28.31 22.53
N GLY A 149 -31.95 28.43 23.85
CA GLY A 149 -31.05 27.82 24.83
C GLY A 149 -31.06 26.29 24.77
N GLN A 150 -32.24 25.67 24.68
CA GLN A 150 -32.35 24.21 24.54
C GLN A 150 -31.78 23.70 23.21
N TYR A 151 -31.99 24.41 22.10
CA TYR A 151 -31.39 24.07 20.82
C TYR A 151 -29.86 24.15 20.86
N LYS A 152 -29.31 25.24 21.43
CA LYS A 152 -27.86 25.41 21.56
C LYS A 152 -27.24 24.33 22.46
N ALA A 153 -27.90 23.98 23.56
CA ALA A 153 -27.47 22.90 24.45
C ALA A 153 -27.53 21.52 23.76
N LYS A 154 -28.59 21.23 23.00
CA LYS A 154 -28.73 19.98 22.21
C LYS A 154 -27.66 19.88 21.12
N THR A 155 -27.37 20.95 20.40
CA THR A 155 -26.33 20.97 19.35
C THR A 155 -24.94 20.73 19.94
N VAL A 156 -24.62 21.38 21.06
CA VAL A 156 -23.34 21.15 21.76
C VAL A 156 -23.27 19.70 22.26
N MET A 157 -24.34 19.17 22.86
CA MET A 157 -24.39 17.78 23.31
C MET A 157 -24.17 16.79 22.15
N PHE A 158 -24.80 17.00 20.99
CA PHE A 158 -24.59 16.17 19.80
C PHE A 158 -23.16 16.27 19.28
N GLN A 159 -22.58 17.48 19.19
CA GLN A 159 -21.19 17.64 18.78
C GLN A 159 -20.21 16.96 19.74
N THR A 160 -20.36 17.17 21.04
CA THR A 160 -19.49 16.56 22.05
C THR A 160 -19.59 15.04 22.04
N THR A 161 -20.80 14.49 21.84
CA THR A 161 -21.02 13.04 21.74
C THR A 161 -20.36 12.46 20.49
N LEU A 162 -20.50 13.13 19.33
CA LEU A 162 -19.83 12.71 18.10
C LEU A 162 -18.31 12.77 18.22
N PHE A 163 -17.78 13.82 18.86
CA PHE A 163 -16.34 13.93 19.14
C PHE A 163 -15.84 12.83 20.07
N LEU A 164 -16.56 12.53 21.16
CA LEU A 164 -16.22 11.45 22.08
C LEU A 164 -16.27 10.07 21.40
N LEU A 165 -17.28 9.81 20.56
CA LEU A 165 -17.36 8.57 19.77
C LEU A 165 -16.20 8.45 18.78
N ALA A 166 -15.86 9.54 18.09
CA ALA A 166 -14.71 9.57 17.20
C ALA A 166 -13.41 9.28 17.95
N TRP A 167 -13.24 9.88 19.13
CA TRP A 167 -12.06 9.69 19.98
C TRP A 167 -11.98 8.28 20.58
N TYR A 168 -13.11 7.72 21.00
CA TYR A 168 -13.21 6.36 21.51
C TYR A 168 -12.89 5.32 20.42
N SER A 169 -13.39 5.53 19.20
CA SER A 169 -13.03 4.73 18.02
C SER A 169 -11.53 4.82 17.72
N LEU A 170 -10.96 6.03 17.83
CA LEU A 170 -9.52 6.26 17.66
C LEU A 170 -8.68 5.48 18.67
N ILE A 171 -9.02 5.58 19.95
CA ILE A 171 -8.27 4.96 21.05
C ILE A 171 -8.42 3.43 21.02
N SER A 172 -9.61 2.90 20.76
CA SER A 172 -9.83 1.46 20.65
C SER A 172 -9.04 0.84 19.48
N THR A 173 -8.97 1.54 18.35
CA THR A 173 -8.15 1.17 17.20
C THR A 173 -6.64 1.20 17.55
N LEU A 174 -6.17 2.25 18.21
CA LEU A 174 -4.77 2.34 18.68
C LEU A 174 -4.43 1.24 19.68
N PHE A 175 -5.38 0.86 20.54
CA PHE A 175 -5.19 -0.22 21.50
C PHE A 175 -5.10 -1.59 20.82
N GLN A 176 -5.84 -1.81 19.73
CA GLN A 176 -5.69 -2.99 18.88
C GLN A 176 -4.35 -2.99 18.12
N ALA A 177 -3.85 -1.82 17.74
CA ALA A 177 -2.52 -1.67 17.12
C ALA A 177 -1.40 -2.19 18.03
N ILE A 178 -1.46 -1.79 19.30
CA ILE A 178 -0.47 -2.15 20.31
C ILE A 178 -0.55 -3.65 20.64
N GLN A 179 -1.72 -4.26 20.52
CA GLN A 179 -1.88 -5.71 20.70
C GLN A 179 -1.49 -6.55 19.47
N SER A 180 -1.30 -5.94 18.31
CA SER A 180 -0.91 -6.68 17.10
C SER A 180 0.60 -6.96 17.10
N ASP A 181 0.97 -8.17 17.50
CA ASP A 181 2.36 -8.65 17.51
C ASP A 181 3.02 -8.53 16.12
N VAL A 182 2.25 -8.70 15.04
CA VAL A 182 2.73 -8.59 13.66
C VAL A 182 3.15 -7.16 13.31
N PHE A 183 2.32 -6.18 13.67
CA PHE A 183 2.62 -4.77 13.42
C PHE A 183 3.80 -4.29 14.27
N LEU A 184 3.85 -4.71 15.54
CA LEU A 184 4.91 -4.33 16.48
C LEU A 184 6.27 -4.93 16.06
N SER A 185 6.27 -6.18 15.57
CA SER A 185 7.45 -6.85 15.01
C SER A 185 7.96 -6.12 13.76
N ASP A 186 7.07 -5.78 12.83
CA ASP A 186 7.43 -5.04 11.60
C ASP A 186 7.93 -3.63 11.90
N CYS A 187 7.35 -2.97 12.90
CA CYS A 187 7.78 -1.67 13.39
C CYS A 187 9.21 -1.74 13.95
N LYS A 188 9.49 -2.75 14.79
CA LYS A 188 10.84 -2.98 15.32
C LYS A 188 11.85 -3.27 14.20
N SER A 189 11.48 -4.10 13.22
CA SER A 189 12.34 -4.37 12.07
C SER A 189 12.65 -3.10 11.29
N PHE A 190 11.65 -2.26 11.01
CA PHE A 190 11.84 -1.02 10.28
C PHE A 190 12.80 -0.06 10.99
N PHE A 191 12.65 0.11 12.31
CA PHE A 191 13.57 0.96 13.07
C PHE A 191 14.97 0.36 13.18
N ASN A 192 15.10 -0.97 13.26
CA ASN A 192 16.39 -1.63 13.19
C ASN A 192 17.05 -1.44 11.82
N ASP A 193 16.30 -1.54 10.73
CA ASP A 193 16.79 -1.31 9.37
C ASP A 193 17.24 0.15 9.22
N LEU A 194 16.46 1.10 9.75
CA LEU A 194 16.83 2.52 9.78
C LEU A 194 18.10 2.76 10.61
N ALA A 195 18.23 2.10 11.76
CA ALA A 195 19.43 2.18 12.59
C ALA A 195 20.65 1.58 11.88
N SER A 196 20.49 0.45 11.18
CA SER A 196 21.56 -0.18 10.39
C SER A 196 22.00 0.71 9.21
N PHE A 197 21.04 1.44 8.62
CA PHE A 197 21.33 2.41 7.57
C PHE A 197 22.18 3.55 8.13
N ILE A 198 21.80 4.12 9.28
CA ILE A 198 22.61 5.15 9.98
C ILE A 198 23.99 4.60 10.34
N GLN A 199 24.09 3.35 10.83
CA GLN A 199 25.37 2.70 11.11
C GLN A 199 26.23 2.53 9.85
N THR A 200 25.64 2.27 8.70
CA THR A 200 26.36 2.19 7.41
C THR A 200 27.02 3.51 7.05
N PHE A 201 26.32 4.63 7.27
CA PHE A 201 26.91 5.97 7.09
C PHE A 201 28.08 6.22 8.04
N VAL A 202 27.96 5.78 9.30
CA VAL A 202 29.07 5.83 10.26
C VAL A 202 30.25 4.98 9.78
N GLY A 203 30.00 3.78 9.24
CA GLY A 203 31.03 2.92 8.64
C GLY A 203 31.77 3.60 7.50
N TRP A 204 31.06 4.20 6.54
CA TRP A 204 31.69 4.98 5.47
C TRP A 204 32.50 6.17 5.97
N THR A 205 32.09 6.79 7.07
CA THR A 205 32.83 7.88 7.71
C THR A 205 34.15 7.37 8.31
N ILE A 206 34.14 6.16 8.89
CA ILE A 206 35.34 5.50 9.43
C ILE A 206 36.29 5.11 8.29
N ASP A 207 35.79 4.54 7.20
CA ASP A 207 36.59 4.13 6.04
C ASP A 207 37.23 5.33 5.31
N ALA A 208 36.50 6.44 5.20
CA ALA A 208 37.05 7.71 4.70
C ALA A 208 38.17 8.22 5.61
N GLY A 209 38.06 8.00 6.92
CA GLY A 209 39.13 8.30 7.86
C GLY A 209 40.34 7.40 7.73
N HIS A 210 40.15 6.10 7.55
CA HIS A 210 41.28 5.20 7.31
C HIS A 210 42.04 5.56 6.02
N SER A 211 41.33 6.00 4.98
CA SER A 211 41.92 6.48 3.72
C SER A 211 42.69 7.80 3.90
N ALA A 212 42.17 8.71 4.72
CA ALA A 212 42.88 9.95 5.08
C ALA A 212 44.14 9.66 5.93
N ALA A 213 44.13 8.61 6.75
CA ALA A 213 45.27 8.20 7.57
C ALA A 213 46.45 7.71 6.72
N GLN A 214 46.18 6.95 5.64
CA GLN A 214 47.22 6.50 4.69
C GLN A 214 47.94 7.65 3.97
N ILE A 215 47.25 8.78 3.76
CA ILE A 215 47.85 9.98 3.15
C ILE A 215 48.76 10.69 4.16
N SER A 216 48.36 10.72 5.44
CA SER A 216 49.11 11.36 6.52
C SER A 216 50.41 10.62 6.88
N THR A 217 50.45 9.28 6.80
CA THR A 217 51.65 8.47 7.11
C THR A 217 52.86 8.73 6.20
N LYS A 218 52.70 9.52 5.13
CA LYS A 218 53.80 9.94 4.25
C LYS A 218 54.60 11.13 4.80
N ILE A 219 54.21 11.70 5.94
CA ILE A 219 54.89 12.84 6.59
C ILE A 219 55.80 12.31 7.71
N PRO A 220 57.12 12.64 7.69
CA PRO A 220 58.10 12.04 8.60
C PRO A 220 57.99 12.49 10.07
N ASN A 221 57.21 13.53 10.38
CA ASN A 221 57.07 14.06 11.74
C ASN A 221 55.69 13.72 12.32
N ALA A 222 55.66 12.87 13.35
CA ALA A 222 54.43 12.27 13.90
C ALA A 222 53.42 13.31 14.42
N PHE A 223 53.88 14.43 14.98
CA PHE A 223 53.01 15.50 15.46
C PHE A 223 52.30 16.24 14.30
N ILE A 224 53.05 16.51 13.23
CA ILE A 224 52.56 17.20 12.04
C ILE A 224 51.64 16.27 11.23
N ALA A 225 51.99 14.98 11.13
CA ALA A 225 51.14 13.96 10.53
C ALA A 225 49.77 13.87 11.23
N GLY A 226 49.75 13.85 12.56
CA GLY A 226 48.50 13.86 13.34
C GLY A 226 47.63 15.08 13.04
N MET A 227 48.19 16.29 13.06
CA MET A 227 47.43 17.50 12.74
C MET A 227 46.90 17.52 11.30
N VAL A 228 47.72 17.11 10.33
CA VAL A 228 47.32 17.05 8.91
C VAL A 228 46.24 15.98 8.67
N TYR A 229 46.30 14.86 9.40
CA TYR A 229 45.28 13.81 9.37
C TYR A 229 43.91 14.33 9.82
N TRP A 230 43.84 14.95 11.00
CA TRP A 230 42.59 15.51 11.52
C TRP A 230 42.04 16.62 10.62
N LEU A 231 42.91 17.47 10.05
CA LEU A 231 42.52 18.50 9.08
C LEU A 231 41.93 17.92 7.79
N LEU A 232 42.59 16.93 7.19
CA LEU A 232 42.09 16.25 5.98
C LEU A 232 40.79 15.49 6.23
N LEU A 233 40.68 14.82 7.37
CA LEU A 233 39.48 14.11 7.79
C LEU A 233 38.28 15.06 7.89
N ILE A 234 38.43 16.16 8.64
CA ILE A 234 37.37 17.16 8.82
C ILE A 234 37.01 17.81 7.49
N LEU A 235 37.99 18.04 6.60
CA LEU A 235 37.75 18.61 5.28
C LEU A 235 36.93 17.66 4.39
N ILE A 236 37.34 16.39 4.29
CA ILE A 236 36.69 15.39 3.42
C ILE A 236 35.30 15.02 3.96
N VAL A 237 35.21 14.71 5.25
CA VAL A 237 33.93 14.39 5.92
C VAL A 237 33.04 15.62 5.93
N GLY A 238 33.58 16.81 6.19
CA GLY A 238 32.84 18.06 6.18
C GLY A 238 32.25 18.39 4.81
N ILE A 239 33.00 18.25 3.72
CA ILE A 239 32.49 18.50 2.35
C ILE A 239 31.45 17.44 1.94
N CYS A 240 31.66 16.17 2.26
CA CYS A 240 30.66 15.11 1.99
C CYS A 240 29.38 15.31 2.82
N MET A 241 29.51 15.49 4.13
CA MET A 241 28.37 15.67 5.04
C MET A 241 27.62 16.99 4.76
N ALA A 242 28.33 18.08 4.47
CA ALA A 242 27.71 19.34 4.09
C ALA A 242 27.02 19.22 2.72
N GLY A 243 27.64 18.58 1.73
CA GLY A 243 27.04 18.41 0.40
C GLY A 243 25.75 17.58 0.43
N THR A 244 25.80 16.38 1.03
CA THR A 244 24.65 15.47 1.07
C THR A 244 23.62 15.91 2.10
N GLY A 245 24.06 16.34 3.29
CA GLY A 245 23.18 16.77 4.37
C GLY A 245 22.46 18.09 4.07
N MET A 246 23.15 19.08 3.49
CA MET A 246 22.52 20.36 3.16
C MET A 246 21.49 20.23 2.04
N LEU A 247 21.74 19.37 1.03
CA LEU A 247 20.75 19.06 0.01
C LEU A 247 19.53 18.33 0.58
N ALA A 248 19.73 17.35 1.47
CA ALA A 248 18.63 16.66 2.15
C ALA A 248 17.80 17.62 3.02
N ILE A 249 18.46 18.46 3.83
CA ILE A 249 17.80 19.46 4.67
C ILE A 249 17.04 20.49 3.82
N LEU A 250 17.58 20.94 2.69
CA LEU A 250 16.88 21.85 1.79
C LEU A 250 15.63 21.22 1.17
N ILE A 251 15.69 19.94 0.79
CA ILE A 251 14.53 19.19 0.29
C ILE A 251 13.50 19.01 1.41
N GLU A 252 13.92 18.61 2.61
CA GLU A 252 13.05 18.43 3.78
C GLU A 252 12.35 19.73 4.18
N ILE A 253 13.08 20.84 4.29
CA ILE A 253 12.50 22.16 4.61
C ILE A 253 11.46 22.54 3.56
N LYS A 254 11.77 22.37 2.27
CA LYS A 254 10.86 22.71 1.17
C LYS A 254 9.63 21.82 1.17
N VAL A 255 9.77 20.53 1.50
CA VAL A 255 8.66 19.58 1.66
C VAL A 255 7.81 19.94 2.88
N ILE A 256 8.42 20.28 4.01
CA ILE A 256 7.73 20.65 5.26
C ILE A 256 6.98 21.98 5.09
N GLU A 257 7.60 22.97 4.44
CA GLU A 257 6.97 24.26 4.16
C GLU A 257 5.78 24.10 3.21
N LEU A 258 5.94 23.28 2.17
CA LEU A 258 4.86 22.90 1.26
C LEU A 258 3.75 22.12 1.99
N TYR A 259 4.11 21.24 2.91
CA TYR A 259 3.17 20.48 3.73
C TYR A 259 2.37 21.37 4.68
N LYS A 260 3.04 22.31 5.36
CA LYS A 260 2.44 23.25 6.30
C LYS A 260 1.49 24.24 5.61
N LYS A 261 1.86 24.71 4.42
CA LYS A 261 1.04 25.66 3.64
C LYS A 261 -0.17 24.99 2.99
N ASN A 262 -0.05 23.73 2.56
CA ASN A 262 -1.08 23.08 1.75
C ASN A 262 -1.87 21.94 2.40
N CYS A 263 -1.33 21.21 3.37
CA CYS A 263 -1.86 19.90 3.79
C CYS A 263 -2.12 19.73 5.31
N TRP A 264 -1.93 20.77 6.13
CA TRP A 264 -2.32 20.78 7.55
C TRP A 264 -3.84 21.01 7.69
N ASP A 265 -4.61 20.03 7.25
CA ASP A 265 -6.05 20.04 7.23
C ASP A 265 -6.58 18.85 8.03
N VAL A 266 -7.68 19.04 8.78
CA VAL A 266 -8.28 18.02 9.65
C VAL A 266 -8.58 16.74 8.86
N ILE A 267 -8.90 16.88 7.57
CA ILE A 267 -9.11 15.79 6.62
C ILE A 267 -7.85 14.94 6.44
N THR A 268 -6.66 15.54 6.30
CA THR A 268 -5.40 14.78 6.17
C THR A 268 -5.12 13.98 7.43
N LEU A 269 -5.37 14.59 8.59
CA LEU A 269 -5.12 13.96 9.88
C LEU A 269 -6.06 12.76 10.11
N LEU A 270 -7.35 12.93 9.76
CA LEU A 270 -8.34 11.85 9.78
C LEU A 270 -8.00 10.72 8.78
N MET A 271 -7.46 11.06 7.61
CA MET A 271 -7.03 10.09 6.60
C MET A 271 -5.83 9.25 7.07
N ILE A 272 -4.85 9.88 7.73
CA ILE A 272 -3.71 9.18 8.33
C ILE A 272 -4.22 8.21 9.41
N LEU A 273 -5.10 8.67 10.29
CA LEU A 273 -5.66 7.85 11.37
C LEU A 273 -6.50 6.67 10.87
N THR A 274 -7.38 6.89 9.89
CA THR A 274 -8.16 5.82 9.27
C THR A 274 -7.28 4.85 8.47
N SER A 275 -6.23 5.32 7.81
CA SER A 275 -5.29 4.45 7.10
C SER A 275 -4.45 3.60 8.06
N VAL A 276 -4.00 4.15 9.19
CA VAL A 276 -3.36 3.36 10.27
C VAL A 276 -4.31 2.26 10.75
N ALA A 277 -5.57 2.61 11.01
CA ALA A 277 -6.61 1.66 11.42
C ALA A 277 -6.76 0.47 10.46
N ILE A 278 -6.82 0.76 9.16
CA ILE A 278 -6.95 -0.25 8.09
C ILE A 278 -5.71 -1.15 8.04
N VAL A 279 -4.50 -0.57 8.12
CA VAL A 279 -3.25 -1.33 8.09
C VAL A 279 -3.14 -2.25 9.31
N ILE A 280 -3.60 -1.81 10.49
CA ILE A 280 -3.63 -2.64 11.69
C ILE A 280 -4.64 -3.79 11.52
N TYR A 281 -5.88 -3.48 11.14
CA TYR A 281 -6.96 -4.46 11.07
C TYR A 281 -6.73 -5.52 9.98
N PHE A 282 -6.30 -5.09 8.80
CA PHE A 282 -6.01 -5.97 7.67
C PHE A 282 -4.55 -6.42 7.62
N GLY A 283 -3.74 -6.11 8.63
CA GLY A 283 -2.29 -6.26 8.54
C GLY A 283 -1.82 -7.68 8.25
N GLU A 284 -2.42 -8.68 8.90
CA GLU A 284 -2.15 -10.09 8.59
C GLU A 284 -2.55 -10.48 7.17
N SER A 285 -3.69 -9.98 6.69
CA SER A 285 -4.17 -10.27 5.33
C SER A 285 -3.29 -9.61 4.27
N ILE A 286 -2.86 -8.36 4.52
CA ILE A 286 -1.94 -7.64 3.64
C ILE A 286 -0.59 -8.36 3.61
N LYS A 287 -0.06 -8.79 4.76
CA LYS A 287 1.22 -9.51 4.84
C LYS A 287 1.24 -10.85 4.09
N LYS A 288 0.10 -11.55 4.08
CA LYS A 288 -0.07 -12.79 3.29
C LYS A 288 0.00 -12.54 1.79
N VAL A 289 -0.49 -11.39 1.31
CA VAL A 289 -0.49 -11.02 -0.12
C VAL A 289 0.81 -10.35 -0.52
N LEU A 290 1.37 -9.53 0.36
CA LEU A 290 2.52 -8.68 0.16
C LEU A 290 3.51 -8.93 1.31
N SER A 291 4.58 -9.68 1.03
CA SER A 291 5.65 -10.00 2.00
C SER A 291 6.59 -8.81 2.28
N VAL A 292 6.05 -7.59 2.31
CA VAL A 292 6.76 -6.35 2.61
C VAL A 292 6.35 -5.82 3.98
N ASN A 293 7.25 -5.06 4.59
CA ASN A 293 7.03 -4.45 5.89
C ASN A 293 5.81 -3.50 5.85
N LEU A 294 4.82 -3.75 6.71
CA LEU A 294 3.59 -2.95 6.76
C LEU A 294 3.83 -1.47 7.02
N LEU A 295 4.80 -1.16 7.89
CA LEU A 295 5.11 0.22 8.24
C LEU A 295 5.71 0.96 7.03
N LEU A 296 6.57 0.30 6.26
CA LEU A 296 7.12 0.84 5.02
C LEU A 296 6.03 1.11 3.99
N LEU A 297 5.12 0.14 3.79
CA LEU A 297 4.00 0.28 2.85
C LEU A 297 3.07 1.44 3.25
N PHE A 298 2.79 1.57 4.56
CA PHE A 298 2.04 2.69 5.10
C PHE A 298 2.72 4.03 4.80
N VAL A 299 4.01 4.18 5.12
CA VAL A 299 4.77 5.44 4.89
C VAL A 299 4.78 5.80 3.39
N LEU A 300 4.99 4.83 2.51
CA LEU A 300 4.97 5.06 1.06
C LEU A 300 3.58 5.48 0.56
N SER A 301 2.52 4.83 1.04
CA SER A 301 1.14 5.16 0.65
C SER A 301 0.76 6.58 1.10
N GLN A 302 1.15 6.98 2.31
CA GLN A 302 0.89 8.32 2.85
C GLN A 302 1.71 9.38 2.11
N GLY A 303 2.99 9.10 1.84
CA GLY A 303 3.85 9.97 1.04
C GLY A 303 3.29 10.20 -0.36
N ALA A 304 2.81 9.15 -1.03
CA ALA A 304 2.17 9.24 -2.34
C ALA A 304 0.87 10.04 -2.28
N TYR A 305 -0.02 9.76 -1.32
CA TYR A 305 -1.29 10.48 -1.15
C TYR A 305 -1.08 11.98 -0.93
N VAL A 306 -0.18 12.34 -0.02
CA VAL A 306 0.18 13.73 0.27
C VAL A 306 0.81 14.39 -0.96
N GLY A 307 1.72 13.70 -1.64
CA GLY A 307 2.37 14.19 -2.86
C GLY A 307 1.36 14.51 -3.96
N ILE A 308 0.41 13.60 -4.21
CA ILE A 308 -0.67 13.80 -5.20
C ILE A 308 -1.58 14.96 -4.81
N ARG A 309 -2.02 15.04 -3.54
CA ARG A 309 -2.89 16.11 -3.06
C ARG A 309 -2.20 17.48 -3.18
N CYS A 310 -0.92 17.54 -2.85
CA CYS A 310 -0.15 18.76 -2.97
C CYS A 310 0.06 19.16 -4.44
N TYR A 311 0.39 18.20 -5.31
CA TYR A 311 0.51 18.41 -6.75
C TYR A 311 -0.77 18.96 -7.37
N LEU A 312 -1.93 18.35 -7.04
CA LEU A 312 -3.24 18.82 -7.49
C LEU A 312 -3.53 20.26 -7.05
N LYS A 313 -3.19 20.61 -5.81
CA LYS A 313 -3.42 21.96 -5.27
C LYS A 313 -2.54 23.02 -5.94
N VAL A 314 -1.25 22.71 -6.14
CA VAL A 314 -0.32 23.59 -6.89
C VAL A 314 -0.75 23.73 -8.35
N TRP A 315 -1.26 22.65 -8.97
CA TRP A 315 -1.77 22.69 -10.34
C TRP A 315 -3.05 23.53 -10.46
N LEU A 316 -3.96 23.44 -9.49
CA LEU A 316 -5.17 24.26 -9.41
C LEU A 316 -4.85 25.75 -9.23
N GLU A 317 -3.85 26.10 -8.41
CA GLU A 317 -3.38 27.49 -8.23
C GLU A 317 -2.71 28.07 -9.49
N LYS A 318 -2.13 27.22 -10.35
CA LYS A 318 -1.47 27.65 -11.59
C LYS A 318 -2.41 27.80 -12.79
N ARG A 319 -3.70 27.51 -12.68
CA ARG A 319 -4.64 27.81 -13.77
C ARG A 319 -4.93 29.31 -13.79
N PRO A 320 -4.56 30.05 -14.86
CA PRO A 320 -5.12 31.37 -15.08
C PRO A 320 -6.62 31.18 -15.34
N TYR A 321 -7.44 31.93 -14.60
CA TYR A 321 -8.89 32.02 -14.83
C TYR A 321 -9.20 32.59 -16.21
#